data_AF-A0A4P9A123-F1
#
_entry.id   AF-A0A4P9A123-F1
#
_cell.length_a   1.000
_cell.length_b   1.000
_cell.length_c   1.000
_cell.angle_alpha   90.00
_cell.angle_beta   90.00
_cell.angle_gamma   90.00
#
_symmetry.space_group_name_H-M   'P 1'
#
loop_
_entity.id
_entity.type
_entity.pdbx_description
1 polymer ?
#
loop_
_entity_poly.entity_id
_entity_poly.type
_entity_poly.pdbx_seq_one_letter_code
_entity_poly.pdbx_strand_id
1 'polypeptide(L)'
;MAAETIKAKLPLVVITGPTASGKTSLAIRLAKQYNGEIICADSRTIYRDMDIGTAKPTMTEREVVPHWGLDLVSPGEAFSAAQFKEYALQKISEIRSRGRLPFLVGGTGLYIDAVLFDFQFGDPPDSVLRCELEKKTVAELQYYCCKYNIKSPENNKNKRYLIRAIEQKNKNNRYEFMIRDNSIVVGIATNKEILRTRIMLRSEQLFSNNVVDEAIRLSRKYGWDNEAMTGNVYPLVREFLNKNITESELKRQFVVADWQLAKRQMTWLRRNPFIMWATLNSAEHYLSQLLAQA
;
A
#
# COMPACT_ATOMS: atom_id res chain seq x y z
N MET A 1 -27.67 22.98 23.90
CA MET A 1 -26.23 22.82 23.64
C MET A 1 -25.93 21.53 22.86
N ALA A 2 -26.58 21.34 21.70
CA ALA A 2 -26.33 20.22 20.79
C ALA A 2 -26.49 20.67 19.32
N ALA A 3 -26.30 21.97 19.09
CA ALA A 3 -26.52 22.64 17.81
C ALA A 3 -25.36 23.58 17.45
N GLU A 4 -24.20 23.39 18.07
CA GLU A 4 -22.97 24.09 17.70
C GLU A 4 -22.12 23.19 16.81
N THR A 5 -22.23 23.45 15.51
CA THR A 5 -21.22 23.22 14.46
C THR A 5 -20.72 21.78 14.23
N ILE A 6 -21.58 20.94 13.64
CA ILE A 6 -21.12 20.12 12.51
C ILE A 6 -20.88 21.09 11.34
N LYS A 7 -19.78 21.84 11.36
CA LYS A 7 -19.17 22.24 10.08
C LYS A 7 -18.91 20.92 9.37
N ALA A 8 -19.54 20.69 8.22
CA ALA A 8 -19.41 19.43 7.47
C ALA A 8 -17.92 19.08 7.35
N LYS A 9 -17.48 18.08 8.11
CA LYS A 9 -16.06 17.75 8.27
C LYS A 9 -15.51 17.41 6.89
N LEU A 10 -14.50 18.14 6.38
CA LEU A 10 -13.98 17.95 5.02
C LEU A 10 -13.84 16.46 4.64
N PRO A 11 -14.28 16.05 3.43
CA PRO A 11 -14.33 14.64 3.07
C PRO A 11 -12.95 13.99 3.06
N LEU A 12 -12.90 12.68 3.27
CA LEU A 12 -11.70 11.89 2.99
C LEU A 12 -11.71 11.51 1.51
N VAL A 13 -10.78 12.04 0.73
CA VAL A 13 -10.65 11.67 -0.69
C VAL A 13 -9.68 10.50 -0.80
N VAL A 14 -10.11 9.38 -1.35
CA VAL A 14 -9.27 8.21 -1.57
C VAL A 14 -9.04 8.01 -3.06
N ILE A 15 -7.77 8.03 -3.47
CA ILE A 15 -7.35 7.79 -4.86
C ILE A 15 -6.52 6.51 -4.92
N THR A 16 -7.11 5.47 -5.50
CA THR A 16 -6.52 4.12 -5.55
C THR A 16 -6.38 3.59 -6.97
N GLY A 17 -5.74 2.43 -7.13
CA GLY A 17 -5.46 1.80 -8.41
C GLY A 17 -4.06 1.20 -8.51
N PRO A 18 -3.74 0.52 -9.61
CA PRO A 18 -2.51 -0.26 -9.74
C PRO A 18 -1.27 0.65 -9.82
N THR A 19 -0.08 0.12 -9.54
CA THR A 19 1.20 0.81 -9.81
C THR A 19 1.22 1.35 -11.25
N ALA A 20 1.92 2.46 -11.47
CA ALA A 20 2.02 3.15 -12.77
C ALA A 20 0.70 3.67 -13.38
N SER A 21 -0.43 3.69 -12.65
CA SER A 21 -1.68 4.26 -13.17
C SER A 21 -1.77 5.79 -13.17
N GLY A 22 -0.84 6.50 -12.51
CA GLY A 22 -0.78 7.97 -12.46
C GLY A 22 -1.46 8.62 -11.25
N LYS A 23 -1.81 7.82 -10.21
CA LYS A 23 -2.47 8.29 -8.97
C LYS A 23 -1.75 9.45 -8.29
N THR A 24 -0.43 9.35 -8.13
CA THR A 24 0.38 10.35 -7.42
C THR A 24 0.27 11.72 -8.11
N SER A 25 0.46 11.76 -9.43
CA SER A 25 0.35 13.00 -10.20
C SER A 25 -1.05 13.63 -10.11
N LEU A 26 -2.11 12.81 -10.21
CA LEU A 26 -3.49 13.28 -10.04
C LEU A 26 -3.72 13.84 -8.63
N ALA A 27 -3.28 13.12 -7.60
CA ALA A 27 -3.44 13.53 -6.21
C ALA A 27 -2.73 14.85 -5.91
N ILE A 28 -1.50 15.04 -6.41
CA ILE A 28 -0.74 16.28 -6.22
C ILE A 28 -1.48 17.46 -6.87
N ARG A 29 -1.99 17.31 -8.10
CA ARG A 29 -2.76 18.37 -8.77
C ARG A 29 -4.01 18.76 -7.97
N LEU A 30 -4.82 17.78 -7.58
CA LEU A 30 -6.05 18.03 -6.83
C LEU A 30 -5.76 18.58 -5.43
N ALA A 31 -4.78 18.04 -4.71
CA ALA A 31 -4.43 18.54 -3.39
C ALA A 31 -3.88 19.98 -3.45
N LYS A 32 -3.10 20.33 -4.49
CA LYS A 32 -2.67 21.72 -4.71
C LYS A 32 -3.87 22.64 -4.95
N GLN A 33 -4.82 22.22 -5.78
CA GLN A 33 -6.00 23.02 -6.14
C GLN A 33 -6.97 23.21 -4.96
N TYR A 34 -7.17 22.19 -4.14
CA TYR A 34 -8.16 22.18 -3.06
C TYR A 34 -7.53 22.29 -1.66
N ASN A 35 -6.33 22.85 -1.55
CA ASN A 35 -5.60 23.06 -0.29
C ASN A 35 -5.57 21.78 0.59
N GLY A 36 -5.21 20.66 -0.03
CA GLY A 36 -5.15 19.35 0.58
C GLY A 36 -3.76 18.90 1.00
N GLU A 37 -3.73 17.77 1.70
CA GLU A 37 -2.49 17.07 2.09
C GLU A 37 -2.64 15.57 1.77
N ILE A 38 -1.54 14.92 1.39
CA ILE A 38 -1.55 13.53 0.92
C ILE A 38 -1.03 12.59 2.01
N ILE A 39 -1.73 11.48 2.23
CA ILE A 39 -1.30 10.35 3.06
C ILE A 39 -1.05 9.17 2.12
N CYS A 40 0.21 8.74 2.01
CA CYS A 40 0.63 7.64 1.15
C CYS A 40 0.24 6.28 1.76
N ALA A 41 -0.70 5.58 1.12
CA ALA A 41 -1.10 4.22 1.45
C ALA A 41 -0.30 3.18 0.65
N ASP A 42 1.01 3.14 0.90
CA ASP A 42 1.93 2.20 0.27
C ASP A 42 2.84 1.52 1.31
N SER A 43 2.77 0.18 1.40
CA SER A 43 3.57 -0.63 2.33
C SER A 43 5.09 -0.55 2.12
N ARG A 44 5.57 0.07 1.04
CA ARG A 44 6.99 0.19 0.72
C ARG A 44 7.53 1.59 0.98
N THR A 45 6.73 2.64 0.79
CA THR A 45 7.18 4.03 1.00
C THR A 45 7.32 4.40 2.47
N ILE A 46 6.78 3.60 3.38
CA ILE A 46 6.95 3.75 4.82
C ILE A 46 8.40 3.53 5.29
N TYR A 47 9.23 2.86 4.50
CA TYR A 47 10.61 2.57 4.88
C TYR A 47 11.55 3.73 4.55
N ARG A 48 12.34 4.12 5.55
CA ARG A 48 13.43 5.09 5.41
C ARG A 48 14.50 4.59 4.45
N ASP A 49 15.21 5.52 3.83
CA ASP A 49 16.31 5.28 2.90
C ASP A 49 15.94 4.54 1.59
N MET A 50 14.69 4.11 1.42
CA MET A 50 14.20 3.37 0.24
C MET A 50 13.35 4.29 -0.64
N ASP A 51 13.99 5.03 -1.55
CA ASP A 51 13.36 6.11 -2.30
C ASP A 51 13.12 5.73 -3.75
N ILE A 52 14.18 5.28 -4.44
CA ILE A 52 14.15 4.98 -5.87
C ILE A 52 13.32 3.72 -6.08
N GLY A 53 13.69 2.58 -5.49
CA GLY A 53 13.04 1.29 -5.73
C GLY A 53 11.56 1.24 -5.29
N THR A 54 11.13 2.16 -4.43
CA THR A 54 9.73 2.30 -4.01
C THR A 54 8.97 3.34 -4.82
N ALA A 55 9.67 4.13 -5.65
CA ALA A 55 9.17 5.32 -6.33
C ALA A 55 8.45 6.27 -5.37
N LYS A 56 9.12 6.56 -4.25
CA LYS A 56 8.66 7.54 -3.29
C LYS A 56 8.55 8.90 -3.98
N PRO A 57 7.54 9.73 -3.66
CA PRO A 57 7.45 11.07 -4.22
C PRO A 57 8.75 11.84 -4.02
N THR A 58 9.21 12.55 -5.04
CA THR A 58 10.47 13.31 -5.00
C THR A 58 10.35 14.49 -4.03
N MET A 59 11.47 15.09 -3.60
CA MET A 59 11.43 16.29 -2.78
C MET A 59 10.67 17.43 -3.47
N THR A 60 10.85 17.59 -4.79
CA THR A 60 10.12 18.56 -5.60
C THR A 60 8.61 18.33 -5.60
N GLU A 61 8.14 17.06 -5.63
CA GLU A 61 6.73 16.73 -5.49
C GLU A 61 6.20 17.01 -4.07
N ARG A 62 7.02 16.74 -3.03
CA ARG A 62 6.69 16.98 -1.63
C ARG A 62 6.66 18.47 -1.25
N GLU A 63 7.41 19.31 -1.95
CA GLU A 63 7.37 20.78 -1.80
C GLU A 63 6.06 21.37 -2.32
N VAL A 64 5.45 20.74 -3.33
CA VAL A 64 4.18 21.23 -3.91
C VAL A 64 3.00 20.96 -2.96
N VAL A 65 2.97 19.79 -2.33
CA VAL A 65 1.93 19.37 -1.37
C VAL A 65 2.55 18.53 -0.25
N PRO A 66 2.20 18.74 1.04
CA PRO A 66 2.66 17.88 2.12
C PRO A 66 2.28 16.40 1.92
N HIS A 67 3.27 15.52 2.07
CA HIS A 67 3.09 14.06 2.01
C HIS A 67 3.38 13.42 3.38
N TRP A 68 2.45 12.58 3.83
CA TRP A 68 2.51 11.79 5.06
C TRP A 68 2.57 10.29 4.72
N GLY A 69 2.94 9.44 5.67
CA GLY A 69 3.03 7.99 5.43
C GLY A 69 4.31 7.58 4.69
N LEU A 70 5.32 8.44 4.77
CA LEU A 70 6.66 8.23 4.24
C LEU A 70 7.63 8.10 5.41
N ASP A 71 8.69 7.30 5.26
CA ASP A 71 9.84 7.32 6.17
C ASP A 71 9.50 7.07 7.66
N LEU A 72 8.44 6.30 7.92
CA LEU A 72 7.89 6.02 9.24
C LEU A 72 8.77 5.06 10.05
N VAL A 73 9.38 4.07 9.39
CA VAL A 73 10.16 3.00 10.01
C VAL A 73 11.44 2.71 9.24
N SER A 74 12.44 2.16 9.90
CA SER A 74 13.67 1.69 9.27
C SER A 74 13.45 0.30 8.64
N PRO A 75 14.12 -0.02 7.52
CA PRO A 75 14.16 -1.41 7.02
C PRO A 75 14.59 -2.40 8.12
N GLY A 76 13.86 -3.50 8.28
CA GLY A 76 14.02 -4.44 9.39
C GLY A 76 12.99 -4.27 10.51
N GLU A 77 12.40 -3.08 10.66
CA GLU A 77 11.31 -2.85 11.62
C GLU A 77 9.96 -3.27 11.02
N ALA A 78 9.10 -3.87 11.85
CA ALA A 78 7.76 -4.25 11.44
C ALA A 78 6.81 -3.05 11.46
N PHE A 79 5.97 -2.93 10.42
CA PHE A 79 4.90 -1.94 10.36
C PHE A 79 3.62 -2.53 9.76
N SER A 80 2.64 -2.73 10.63
CA SER A 80 1.39 -3.44 10.32
C SER A 80 0.32 -2.52 9.72
N ALA A 81 -0.70 -3.12 9.11
CA ALA A 81 -1.87 -2.39 8.65
C ALA A 81 -2.67 -1.75 9.80
N ALA A 82 -2.59 -2.30 11.02
CA ALA A 82 -3.19 -1.71 12.22
C ALA A 82 -2.48 -0.41 12.60
N GLN A 83 -1.15 -0.42 12.65
CA GLN A 83 -0.34 0.78 12.88
C GLN A 83 -0.54 1.82 11.78
N PHE A 84 -0.66 1.39 10.51
CA PHE A 84 -0.99 2.32 9.43
C PHE A 84 -2.39 2.93 9.60
N LYS A 85 -3.40 2.15 10.01
CA LYS A 85 -4.76 2.66 10.31
C LYS A 85 -4.69 3.77 11.35
N GLU A 86 -4.07 3.50 12.49
CA GLU A 86 -3.94 4.46 13.59
C GLU A 86 -3.22 5.74 13.12
N TYR A 87 -2.06 5.59 12.47
CA TYR A 87 -1.30 6.70 11.91
C TYR A 87 -2.13 7.53 10.93
N ALA A 88 -2.78 6.88 9.96
CA ALA A 88 -3.56 7.57 8.93
C ALA A 88 -4.77 8.28 9.55
N LEU A 89 -5.46 7.67 10.52
CA LEU A 89 -6.59 8.31 11.20
C LEU A 89 -6.17 9.53 12.02
N GLN A 90 -5.02 9.45 12.69
CA GLN A 90 -4.43 10.62 13.36
C GLN A 90 -4.16 11.73 12.34
N LYS A 91 -3.47 11.42 11.23
CA LYS A 91 -3.17 12.42 10.19
C LYS A 91 -4.40 13.00 9.53
N ILE A 92 -5.42 12.19 9.27
CA ILE A 92 -6.72 12.68 8.77
C ILE A 92 -7.32 13.70 9.74
N SER A 93 -7.27 13.45 11.05
CA SER A 93 -7.77 14.37 12.07
C SER A 93 -6.97 15.69 12.09
N GLU A 94 -5.65 15.59 12.10
CA GLU A 94 -4.72 16.74 12.08
C GLU A 94 -4.87 17.60 10.81
N ILE A 95 -5.00 16.97 9.64
CA ILE A 95 -5.21 17.68 8.36
C ILE A 95 -6.51 18.47 8.40
N ARG A 96 -7.59 17.83 8.89
CA ARG A 96 -8.90 18.47 9.02
C ARG A 96 -8.90 19.59 10.05
N SER A 97 -8.16 19.48 11.16
CA SER A 97 -8.07 20.55 12.15
C SER A 97 -7.34 21.80 11.61
N ARG A 98 -6.47 21.63 10.61
CA ARG A 98 -5.87 22.73 9.83
C ARG A 98 -6.79 23.30 8.74
N GLY A 99 -8.02 22.80 8.61
CA GLY A 99 -8.94 23.20 7.54
C GLY A 99 -8.51 22.73 6.14
N ARG A 100 -7.69 21.68 6.06
CA ARG A 100 -7.17 21.12 4.80
C ARG A 100 -7.84 19.81 4.45
N LEU A 101 -7.85 19.48 3.16
CA LEU A 101 -8.50 18.30 2.62
C LEU A 101 -7.58 17.06 2.67
N PRO A 102 -7.91 15.99 3.41
CA PRO A 102 -7.08 14.78 3.44
C PRO A 102 -7.28 13.91 2.19
N PHE A 103 -6.18 13.60 1.51
CA PHE A 103 -6.12 12.64 0.41
C PHE A 103 -5.41 11.35 0.85
N LEU A 104 -6.07 10.20 0.84
CA LEU A 104 -5.42 8.90 1.02
C LEU A 104 -5.10 8.30 -0.36
N VAL A 105 -3.82 8.14 -0.68
CA VAL A 105 -3.37 7.81 -2.05
C VAL A 105 -2.45 6.62 -2.03
N GLY A 106 -2.73 5.58 -2.81
CA GLY A 106 -1.84 4.43 -2.87
C GLY A 106 -2.40 3.23 -3.60
N GLY A 107 -1.66 2.13 -3.54
CA GLY A 107 -2.06 0.84 -4.13
C GLY A 107 -2.05 -0.32 -3.13
N THR A 108 -1.70 -0.09 -1.86
CA THR A 108 -1.75 -1.15 -0.84
C THR A 108 -3.18 -1.32 -0.36
N GLY A 109 -3.90 -2.25 -0.98
CA GLY A 109 -5.33 -2.45 -0.73
C GLY A 109 -5.68 -2.68 0.74
N LEU A 110 -4.89 -3.46 1.48
CA LEU A 110 -5.13 -3.69 2.91
C LEU A 110 -5.01 -2.40 3.74
N TYR A 111 -4.07 -1.51 3.41
CA TYR A 111 -3.92 -0.22 4.10
C TYR A 111 -5.11 0.69 3.84
N ILE A 112 -5.55 0.74 2.57
CA ILE A 112 -6.71 1.54 2.16
C ILE A 112 -7.97 1.03 2.87
N ASP A 113 -8.20 -0.27 2.83
CA ASP A 113 -9.38 -0.88 3.46
C ASP A 113 -9.35 -0.75 4.99
N ALA A 114 -8.18 -0.81 5.61
CA ALA A 114 -8.04 -0.61 7.05
C ALA A 114 -8.47 0.80 7.51
N VAL A 115 -8.28 1.80 6.66
CA VAL A 115 -8.67 3.20 6.94
C VAL A 115 -10.12 3.47 6.55
N LEU A 116 -10.55 2.93 5.40
CA LEU A 116 -11.89 3.13 4.84
C LEU A 116 -12.98 2.40 5.60
N PHE A 117 -12.70 1.19 6.08
CA PHE A 117 -13.64 0.37 6.83
C PHE A 117 -13.24 0.35 8.30
N ASP A 118 -14.19 0.08 9.20
CA ASP A 118 -13.84 -0.11 10.60
C ASP A 118 -13.23 -1.49 10.85
N PHE A 119 -12.01 -1.67 10.32
CA PHE A 119 -11.30 -2.92 10.41
C PHE A 119 -10.86 -3.16 11.86
N GLN A 120 -11.37 -4.20 12.50
CA GLN A 120 -10.89 -4.62 13.81
C GLN A 120 -9.75 -5.63 13.62
N PHE A 121 -8.53 -5.17 13.88
CA PHE A 121 -7.37 -6.05 13.90
C PHE A 121 -7.35 -6.80 15.23
N GLY A 122 -7.27 -8.14 15.15
CA GLY A 122 -7.02 -8.97 16.32
C GLY A 122 -5.58 -8.80 16.83
N ASP A 123 -5.26 -9.55 17.89
CA ASP A 123 -4.02 -9.43 18.65
C ASP A 123 -2.75 -9.39 17.78
N PRO A 124 -1.72 -8.65 18.20
CA PRO A 124 -0.44 -8.63 17.52
C PRO A 124 0.15 -10.05 17.40
N PRO A 125 1.05 -10.29 16.43
CA PRO A 125 1.73 -11.56 16.30
C PRO A 125 2.45 -11.99 17.58
N ASP A 126 2.34 -13.26 17.94
CA ASP A 126 3.20 -13.90 18.93
C ASP A 126 4.51 -14.32 18.23
N SER A 127 5.61 -13.64 18.56
CA SER A 127 6.91 -13.84 17.91
C SER A 127 7.49 -15.23 18.13
N VAL A 128 7.28 -15.81 19.31
CA VAL A 128 7.79 -17.14 19.67
C VAL A 128 7.02 -18.19 18.88
N LEU A 129 5.69 -18.14 18.94
CA LEU A 129 4.83 -19.06 18.20
C LEU A 129 5.07 -18.93 16.70
N ARG A 130 5.20 -17.71 16.17
CA ARG A 130 5.46 -17.49 14.75
C ARG A 130 6.76 -18.14 14.31
N CYS A 131 7.85 -17.98 15.07
CA CYS A 131 9.13 -18.60 14.75
C CYS A 131 9.03 -20.15 14.69
N GLU A 132 8.25 -20.75 15.59
CA GLU A 132 8.01 -22.20 15.56
C GLU A 132 7.19 -22.64 14.34
N LEU A 133 6.12 -21.90 14.03
CA LEU A 133 5.26 -22.20 12.89
C LEU A 133 5.94 -21.93 11.54
N GLU A 134 6.86 -20.96 11.49
CA GLU A 134 7.68 -20.66 10.31
C GLU A 134 8.65 -21.80 9.94
N LYS A 135 8.92 -22.73 10.85
CA LYS A 135 9.71 -23.95 10.55
C LYS A 135 8.88 -25.05 9.88
N LYS A 136 7.54 -24.98 9.97
CA LYS A 136 6.63 -25.99 9.44
C LYS A 136 6.35 -25.80 7.95
N THR A 137 6.06 -26.88 7.24
CA THR A 137 5.55 -26.86 5.87
C THR A 137 4.09 -26.41 5.83
N VAL A 138 3.60 -26.02 4.64
CA VAL A 138 2.18 -25.67 4.44
C VAL A 138 1.26 -26.83 4.82
N ALA A 139 1.62 -28.07 4.45
CA ALA A 139 0.83 -29.26 4.78
C ALA A 139 0.74 -29.50 6.29
N GLU A 140 1.84 -29.34 7.02
CA GLU A 140 1.85 -29.46 8.48
C GLU A 140 1.00 -28.38 9.16
N LEU A 141 1.02 -27.15 8.64
CA LEU A 141 0.19 -26.06 9.15
C LEU A 141 -1.30 -26.29 8.85
N GLN A 142 -1.64 -26.82 7.67
CA GLN A 142 -3.01 -27.22 7.35
C GLN A 142 -3.50 -28.33 8.28
N TYR A 143 -2.67 -29.35 8.52
CA TYR A 143 -2.96 -30.40 9.48
C TYR A 143 -3.13 -29.84 10.90
N TYR A 144 -2.30 -28.88 11.30
CA TYR A 144 -2.45 -28.18 12.58
C TYR A 144 -3.82 -27.50 12.68
N CYS A 145 -4.23 -26.76 11.65
CA CYS A 145 -5.56 -26.14 11.62
C CYS A 145 -6.68 -27.17 11.78
N CYS A 146 -6.61 -28.30 11.06
CA CYS A 146 -7.59 -29.38 11.20
C CYS A 146 -7.59 -29.99 12.61
N LYS A 147 -6.41 -30.32 13.15
CA LYS A 147 -6.26 -30.96 14.47
C LYS A 147 -6.81 -30.11 15.60
N TYR A 148 -6.61 -28.79 15.55
CA TYR A 148 -7.05 -27.86 16.59
C TYR A 148 -8.35 -27.12 16.24
N ASN A 149 -9.10 -27.60 15.23
CA ASN A 149 -10.35 -27.03 14.78
C ASN A 149 -10.28 -25.50 14.49
N ILE A 150 -9.17 -25.07 13.89
CA ILE A 150 -8.94 -23.69 13.47
C ILE A 150 -9.47 -23.53 12.04
N LYS A 151 -10.35 -22.55 11.82
CA LYS A 151 -10.93 -22.22 10.53
C LYS A 151 -9.82 -21.93 9.53
N SER A 152 -9.75 -22.77 8.50
CA SER A 152 -8.76 -22.60 7.44
C SER A 152 -9.05 -21.31 6.66
N PRO A 153 -8.03 -20.45 6.43
CA PRO A 153 -8.21 -19.24 5.63
C PRO A 153 -8.48 -19.60 4.17
N GLU A 154 -9.15 -18.73 3.41
CA GLU A 154 -9.40 -18.95 1.97
C GLU A 154 -8.11 -19.20 1.19
N ASN A 155 -7.04 -18.47 1.52
CA ASN A 155 -5.71 -18.65 0.94
C ASN A 155 -4.87 -19.66 1.74
N ASN A 156 -5.40 -20.87 1.94
CA ASN A 156 -4.76 -21.93 2.73
C ASN A 156 -3.47 -22.51 2.12
N LYS A 157 -3.09 -22.11 0.91
CA LYS A 157 -1.78 -22.45 0.31
C LYS A 157 -0.69 -21.47 0.72
N ASN A 158 -1.06 -20.30 1.24
CA ASN A 158 -0.11 -19.30 1.70
C ASN A 158 0.23 -19.53 3.17
N LYS A 159 1.50 -19.85 3.42
CA LYS A 159 2.05 -20.11 4.75
C LYS A 159 1.73 -18.99 5.76
N ARG A 160 1.87 -17.72 5.35
CA ARG A 160 1.61 -16.57 6.24
C ARG A 160 0.14 -16.51 6.69
N TYR A 161 -0.80 -16.89 5.82
CA TYR A 161 -2.23 -16.91 6.15
C TYR A 161 -2.56 -18.03 7.14
N LEU A 162 -1.97 -19.22 6.96
CA LEU A 162 -2.14 -20.33 7.90
C LEU A 162 -1.58 -19.99 9.29
N ILE A 163 -0.35 -19.47 9.35
CA ILE A 163 0.27 -19.03 10.61
C ILE A 163 -0.62 -18.01 11.32
N ARG A 164 -1.12 -17.01 10.59
CA ARG A 164 -1.99 -15.98 11.17
C ARG A 164 -3.33 -16.55 11.66
N ALA A 165 -3.92 -17.51 10.94
CA ALA A 165 -5.14 -18.19 11.39
C ALA A 165 -4.90 -18.98 12.69
N ILE A 166 -3.74 -19.64 12.80
CA ILE A 166 -3.33 -20.37 14.00
C ILE A 166 -3.14 -19.43 15.19
N GLU A 167 -2.41 -18.32 14.99
CA GLU A 167 -2.23 -17.27 16.00
C GLU A 167 -3.57 -16.71 16.50
N GLN A 168 -4.54 -16.53 15.61
CA GLN A 168 -5.83 -15.94 15.95
C GLN A 168 -6.82 -16.92 16.59
N LYS A 169 -6.59 -18.25 16.54
CA LYS A 169 -7.45 -19.28 17.19
C LYS A 169 -8.96 -19.03 17.01
N ASN A 170 -9.43 -18.83 15.77
CA ASN A 170 -10.84 -18.52 15.44
C ASN A 170 -11.39 -17.20 16.01
N LYS A 171 -10.56 -16.30 16.56
CA LYS A 171 -11.01 -14.94 16.88
C LYS A 171 -11.53 -14.28 15.61
N ASN A 172 -12.82 -14.00 15.59
CA ASN A 172 -13.46 -13.30 14.49
C ASN A 172 -13.01 -11.85 14.51
N ASN A 173 -12.09 -11.50 13.61
CA ASN A 173 -11.92 -10.10 13.23
C ASN A 173 -13.23 -9.67 12.57
N ARG A 174 -14.03 -8.87 13.27
CA ARG A 174 -15.24 -8.31 12.66
C ARG A 174 -14.80 -7.33 11.59
N TYR A 175 -15.29 -7.59 10.39
CA TYR A 175 -15.17 -6.70 9.27
C TYR A 175 -16.56 -6.14 9.02
N GLU A 176 -16.81 -4.92 9.51
CA GLU A 176 -17.99 -4.20 9.08
C GLU A 176 -17.70 -3.59 7.71
N PHE A 177 -18.48 -4.01 6.72
CA PHE A 177 -18.40 -3.50 5.34
C PHE A 177 -19.08 -2.13 5.20
N MET A 178 -19.03 -1.32 6.24
CA MET A 178 -19.54 0.05 6.22
C MET A 178 -18.37 0.98 5.97
N ILE A 179 -18.46 1.71 4.86
CA ILE A 179 -17.49 2.75 4.55
C ILE A 179 -17.60 3.88 5.57
N ARG A 180 -16.47 4.43 5.98
CA ARG A 180 -16.41 5.58 6.87
C ARG A 180 -17.16 6.76 6.26
N ASP A 181 -18.01 7.40 7.07
CA ASP A 181 -18.79 8.56 6.65
C ASP A 181 -17.93 9.66 6.02
N ASN A 182 -18.53 10.32 5.04
CA ASN A 182 -17.93 11.40 4.25
C ASN A 182 -16.59 11.02 3.60
N SER A 183 -16.56 9.85 2.95
CA SER A 183 -15.43 9.40 2.13
C SER A 183 -15.81 9.35 0.66
N ILE A 184 -14.95 9.88 -0.21
CA ILE A 184 -15.08 9.82 -1.67
C ILE A 184 -13.99 8.88 -2.18
N VAL A 185 -14.35 7.79 -2.85
CA VAL A 185 -13.39 6.74 -3.24
C VAL A 185 -13.36 6.57 -4.75
N VAL A 186 -12.21 6.84 -5.35
CA VAL A 186 -11.99 6.76 -6.80
C VAL A 186 -10.84 5.82 -7.12
N GLY A 187 -11.09 4.89 -8.04
CA GLY A 187 -10.12 3.94 -8.57
C GLY A 187 -9.70 4.30 -9.99
N ILE A 188 -8.40 4.47 -10.21
CA ILE A 188 -7.87 4.77 -11.54
C ILE A 188 -7.74 3.48 -12.35
N ALA A 189 -8.66 3.30 -13.31
CA ALA A 189 -8.62 2.25 -14.31
C ALA A 189 -7.80 2.72 -15.51
N THR A 190 -6.73 2.00 -15.84
CA THR A 190 -5.89 2.27 -17.01
C THR A 190 -5.99 1.11 -18.00
N ASN A 191 -6.03 1.42 -19.30
CA ASN A 191 -5.98 0.41 -20.34
C ASN A 191 -4.73 -0.48 -20.14
N LYS A 192 -4.88 -1.78 -20.36
CA LYS A 192 -3.86 -2.79 -20.13
C LYS A 192 -2.54 -2.49 -20.86
N GLU A 193 -2.61 -2.08 -22.12
CA GLU A 193 -1.42 -1.82 -22.93
C GLU A 193 -0.73 -0.52 -22.50
N ILE A 194 -1.50 0.53 -22.21
CA ILE A 194 -0.96 1.77 -21.63
C ILE A 194 -0.27 1.49 -20.30
N LEU A 195 -0.87 0.67 -19.44
CA LEU A 195 -0.31 0.31 -18.15
C LEU A 195 1.02 -0.44 -18.30
N ARG A 196 1.11 -1.38 -19.25
CA ARG A 196 2.36 -2.07 -19.57
C ARG A 196 3.44 -1.09 -20.03
N THR A 197 3.11 -0.19 -20.95
CA THR A 197 4.05 0.83 -21.41
C THR A 197 4.55 1.68 -20.25
N ARG A 198 3.67 2.11 -19.34
CA ARG A 198 4.07 2.88 -18.17
C ARG A 198 4.93 2.09 -17.18
N ILE A 199 4.68 0.79 -17.00
CA ILE A 199 5.52 -0.08 -16.17
C ILE A 199 6.92 -0.23 -16.80
N MET A 200 7.01 -0.39 -18.12
CA MET A 200 8.30 -0.43 -18.82
C MET A 200 9.07 0.89 -18.65
N LEU A 201 8.41 2.03 -18.88
CA LEU A 201 9.03 3.34 -18.68
C LEU A 201 9.48 3.56 -17.23
N ARG A 202 8.65 3.15 -16.25
CA ARG A 202 9.01 3.17 -14.83
C ARG A 202 10.24 2.31 -14.55
N SER A 203 10.31 1.11 -15.13
CA SER A 203 11.49 0.25 -15.02
C SER A 203 12.75 0.99 -15.48
N GLU A 204 12.74 1.51 -16.70
CA GLU A 204 13.88 2.27 -17.24
C GLU A 204 14.29 3.43 -16.34
N GLN A 205 13.31 4.20 -15.83
CA GLN A 205 13.56 5.31 -14.90
C GLN A 205 14.22 4.86 -13.59
N LEU A 206 13.79 3.74 -13.01
CA LEU A 206 14.39 3.24 -11.77
C LEU A 206 15.85 2.85 -11.98
N PHE A 207 16.14 2.13 -13.06
CA PHE A 207 17.50 1.72 -13.38
C PHE A 207 18.39 2.90 -13.76
N SER A 208 17.88 3.88 -14.53
CA SER A 208 18.63 5.10 -14.84
C SER A 208 18.92 5.95 -13.60
N ASN A 209 18.07 5.87 -12.58
CA ASN A 209 18.23 6.57 -11.31
C ASN A 209 19.06 5.78 -10.29
N ASN A 210 19.83 4.76 -10.72
CA ASN A 210 20.74 3.97 -9.88
C ASN A 210 20.04 3.20 -8.74
N VAL A 211 18.89 2.57 -9.01
CA VAL A 211 18.23 1.67 -8.03
C VAL A 211 19.13 0.51 -7.56
N VAL A 212 20.09 0.09 -8.39
CA VAL A 212 21.06 -0.96 -8.05
C VAL A 212 21.96 -0.48 -6.90
N ASP A 213 22.46 0.75 -6.97
CA ASP A 213 23.30 1.34 -5.91
C ASP A 213 22.51 1.54 -4.62
N GLU A 214 21.24 1.96 -4.72
CA GLU A 214 20.34 2.02 -3.58
C GLU A 214 20.22 0.65 -2.90
N ALA A 215 19.96 -0.42 -3.67
CA ALA A 215 19.84 -1.77 -3.14
C ALA A 215 21.14 -2.27 -2.49
N ILE A 216 22.31 -1.96 -3.08
CA ILE A 216 23.62 -2.30 -2.48
C ILE A 216 23.80 -1.57 -1.15
N ARG A 217 23.52 -0.26 -1.10
CA ARG A 217 23.63 0.54 0.13
C ARG A 217 22.69 0.02 1.23
N LEU A 218 21.44 -0.27 0.88
CA LEU A 218 20.45 -0.80 1.82
C LEU A 218 20.84 -2.17 2.35
N SER A 219 21.32 -3.07 1.48
CA SER A 219 21.74 -4.41 1.91
C SER A 219 22.94 -4.38 2.86
N ARG A 220 23.89 -3.47 2.65
CA ARG A 220 25.01 -3.27 3.57
C ARG A 220 24.56 -2.75 4.94
N LYS A 221 23.53 -1.89 4.97
CA LYS A 221 23.05 -1.24 6.20
C LYS A 221 22.06 -2.11 6.98
N TYR A 222 21.16 -2.81 6.30
CA TYR A 222 19.99 -3.48 6.89
C TYR A 222 19.91 -4.98 6.58
N GLY A 223 20.81 -5.51 5.76
CA GLY A 223 20.76 -6.88 5.26
C GLY A 223 19.70 -7.11 4.19
N TRP A 224 19.70 -8.28 3.59
CA TRP A 224 18.72 -8.69 2.56
C TRP A 224 17.46 -9.33 3.15
N ASP A 225 17.56 -9.92 4.34
CA ASP A 225 16.54 -10.83 4.86
C ASP A 225 15.58 -10.09 5.82
N ASN A 226 14.87 -9.09 5.28
CA ASN A 226 13.84 -8.35 5.99
C ASN A 226 12.65 -8.00 5.07
N GLU A 227 11.51 -7.65 5.67
CA GLU A 227 10.27 -7.39 4.93
C GLU A 227 10.42 -6.23 3.93
N ALA A 228 11.20 -5.19 4.24
CA ALA A 228 11.40 -4.07 3.33
C ALA A 228 12.05 -4.50 2.01
N MET A 229 13.07 -5.37 2.10
CA MET A 229 13.83 -5.91 0.97
C MET A 229 13.07 -6.95 0.13
N THR A 230 11.82 -7.26 0.46
CA THR A 230 10.95 -8.08 -0.39
C THR A 230 10.27 -7.31 -1.52
N GLY A 231 10.43 -5.98 -1.57
CA GLY A 231 9.92 -5.16 -2.67
C GLY A 231 10.50 -5.58 -4.02
N ASN A 232 9.67 -5.63 -5.07
CA ASN A 232 9.94 -6.32 -6.35
C ASN A 232 11.37 -6.17 -6.92
N VAL A 233 12.00 -5.00 -6.82
CA VAL A 233 13.34 -4.76 -7.39
C VAL A 233 14.46 -5.37 -6.57
N TYR A 234 14.37 -5.38 -5.24
CA TYR A 234 15.50 -5.70 -4.36
C TYR A 234 15.92 -7.18 -4.43
N PRO A 235 15.01 -8.18 -4.40
CA PRO A 235 15.39 -9.57 -4.58
C PRO A 235 16.05 -9.82 -5.95
N LEU A 236 15.59 -9.14 -6.99
CA LEU A 236 16.17 -9.28 -8.32
C LEU A 236 17.58 -8.67 -8.39
N VAL A 237 17.80 -7.52 -7.73
CA VAL A 237 19.15 -6.96 -7.60
C VAL A 237 20.07 -7.92 -6.83
N ARG A 238 19.59 -8.58 -5.78
CA ARG A 238 20.35 -9.63 -5.07
C ARG A 238 20.78 -10.75 -6.02
N GLU A 239 19.86 -11.26 -6.84
CA GLU A 239 20.17 -12.30 -7.85
C GLU A 239 21.20 -11.82 -8.88
N PHE A 240 21.10 -10.58 -9.33
CA PHE A 240 22.05 -9.97 -10.25
C PHE A 240 23.45 -9.85 -9.62
N LEU A 241 23.54 -9.38 -8.37
CA LEU A 241 24.81 -9.27 -7.63
C LEU A 241 25.45 -10.63 -7.37
N ASN A 242 24.63 -11.68 -7.22
CA ASN A 242 25.09 -13.07 -7.11
C ASN A 242 25.48 -13.69 -8.47
N LYS A 243 25.38 -12.94 -9.58
CA LYS A 243 25.63 -13.39 -10.95
C LYS A 243 24.70 -14.51 -11.43
N ASN A 244 23.52 -14.67 -10.80
CA ASN A 244 22.51 -15.64 -11.21
C ASN A 244 21.70 -15.18 -12.42
N ILE A 245 21.61 -13.86 -12.64
CA ILE A 245 20.93 -13.23 -13.78
C ILE A 245 21.79 -12.09 -14.35
N THR A 246 21.58 -11.77 -15.63
CA THR A 246 22.22 -10.62 -16.29
C THR A 246 21.45 -9.32 -16.00
N GLU A 247 22.04 -8.16 -16.32
CA GLU A 247 21.35 -6.88 -16.17
C GLU A 247 20.07 -6.79 -17.05
N SER A 248 20.15 -7.32 -18.28
CA SER A 248 18.99 -7.39 -19.17
C SER A 248 17.87 -8.25 -18.57
N GLU A 249 18.24 -9.37 -17.97
CA GLU A 249 17.30 -10.28 -17.32
C GLU A 249 16.70 -9.65 -16.05
N LEU A 250 17.49 -8.92 -15.25
CA LEU A 250 17.02 -8.14 -14.11
C LEU A 250 15.91 -7.15 -14.52
N LYS A 251 16.15 -6.33 -15.55
CA LYS A 251 15.15 -5.36 -16.07
C LYS A 251 13.88 -6.07 -16.54
N ARG A 252 14.03 -7.16 -17.31
CA ARG A 252 12.91 -7.96 -17.82
C ARG A 252 12.08 -8.58 -16.70
N GLN A 253 12.73 -9.20 -15.72
CA GLN A 253 12.04 -9.82 -14.58
C GLN A 253 11.36 -8.77 -13.70
N PHE A 254 11.96 -7.58 -13.54
CA PHE A 254 11.34 -6.50 -12.78
C PHE A 254 10.03 -6.04 -13.42
N VAL A 255 9.99 -5.84 -14.74
CA VAL A 255 8.76 -5.51 -15.48
C VAL A 255 7.68 -6.57 -15.25
N VAL A 256 8.04 -7.85 -15.27
CA VAL A 256 7.10 -8.95 -14.99
C VAL A 256 6.60 -8.90 -13.54
N ALA A 257 7.48 -8.69 -12.56
CA ALA A 257 7.11 -8.62 -11.15
C ALA A 257 6.18 -7.43 -10.87
N ASP A 258 6.44 -6.26 -11.46
CA ASP A 258 5.61 -5.07 -11.30
C ASP A 258 4.24 -5.22 -12.01
N TRP A 259 4.21 -5.90 -13.16
CA TRP A 259 2.95 -6.31 -13.81
C TRP A 259 2.12 -7.24 -12.93
N GLN A 260 2.74 -8.22 -12.28
CA GLN A 260 2.06 -9.11 -11.35
C GLN A 260 1.55 -8.36 -10.11
N LEU A 261 2.30 -7.38 -9.60
CA LEU A 261 1.85 -6.50 -8.53
C LEU A 261 0.61 -5.71 -8.95
N ALA A 262 0.62 -5.08 -10.13
CA ALA A 262 -0.54 -4.37 -10.67
C ALA A 262 -1.78 -5.28 -10.74
N LYS A 263 -1.63 -6.53 -11.20
CA LYS A 263 -2.73 -7.52 -11.22
C LYS A 263 -3.26 -7.80 -9.82
N ARG A 264 -2.37 -8.07 -8.84
CA ARG A 264 -2.77 -8.35 -7.45
C ARG A 264 -3.51 -7.15 -6.83
N GLN A 265 -3.02 -5.93 -7.08
CA GLN A 265 -3.68 -4.70 -6.62
C GLN A 265 -5.09 -4.58 -7.22
N MET A 266 -5.24 -4.81 -8.52
CA MET A 266 -6.56 -4.78 -9.17
C MET A 266 -7.50 -5.85 -8.64
N THR A 267 -7.02 -7.09 -8.44
CA THR A 267 -7.83 -8.16 -7.85
C THR A 267 -8.33 -7.79 -6.46
N TRP A 268 -7.47 -7.21 -5.62
CA TRP A 268 -7.87 -6.77 -4.29
C TRP A 268 -8.86 -5.62 -4.36
N LEU A 269 -8.55 -4.54 -5.09
CA LEU A 269 -9.36 -3.32 -5.10
C LEU A 269 -10.76 -3.56 -5.69
N ARG A 270 -10.91 -4.42 -6.71
CA ARG A 270 -12.21 -4.73 -7.32
C ARG A 270 -13.21 -5.38 -6.37
N ARG A 271 -12.76 -5.92 -5.23
CA ARG A 271 -13.66 -6.46 -4.19
C ARG A 271 -14.48 -5.37 -3.50
N ASN A 272 -14.04 -4.10 -3.58
CA ASN A 272 -14.66 -2.98 -2.91
C ASN A 272 -15.67 -2.30 -3.86
N PRO A 273 -16.99 -2.42 -3.61
CA PRO A 273 -18.04 -1.86 -4.46
C PRO A 273 -18.21 -0.35 -4.29
N PHE A 274 -17.59 0.27 -3.27
CA PHE A 274 -17.64 1.72 -3.07
C PHE A 274 -16.66 2.48 -3.97
N ILE A 275 -15.77 1.77 -4.67
CA ILE A 275 -14.81 2.40 -5.58
C ILE A 275 -15.50 2.78 -6.88
N MET A 276 -15.56 4.08 -7.14
CA MET A 276 -15.92 4.61 -8.46
C MET A 276 -14.70 4.47 -9.39
N TRP A 277 -14.81 3.58 -10.38
CA TRP A 277 -13.71 3.34 -11.33
C TRP A 277 -13.80 4.26 -12.54
N ALA A 278 -12.71 4.96 -12.84
CA ALA A 278 -12.66 5.87 -13.97
C ALA A 278 -11.26 5.94 -14.59
N THR A 279 -11.18 6.46 -15.82
CA THR A 279 -9.91 6.88 -16.41
C THR A 279 -9.32 8.05 -15.60
N LEU A 280 -8.04 8.35 -15.78
CA LEU A 280 -7.38 9.43 -15.04
C LEU A 280 -8.10 10.79 -15.22
N ASN A 281 -8.47 11.14 -16.46
CA ASN A 281 -9.15 12.40 -16.77
C ASN A 281 -10.59 12.42 -16.23
N SER A 282 -11.31 11.29 -16.37
CA SER A 282 -12.68 11.17 -15.85
C SER A 282 -12.71 11.22 -14.32
N ALA A 283 -11.73 10.61 -13.65
CA ALA A 283 -11.55 10.68 -12.20
C ALA A 283 -11.28 12.12 -11.73
N GLU A 284 -10.40 12.84 -12.43
CA GLU A 284 -10.10 14.25 -12.14
C GLU A 284 -11.35 15.12 -12.26
N HIS A 285 -12.11 14.97 -13.36
CA HIS A 285 -13.34 15.72 -13.57
C HIS A 285 -14.38 15.43 -12.48
N TYR A 286 -14.60 14.16 -12.15
CA TYR A 286 -15.54 13.74 -11.11
C TYR A 286 -15.17 14.29 -9.73
N LEU A 287 -13.89 14.17 -9.34
CA LEU A 287 -13.41 14.69 -8.06
C LEU A 287 -13.54 16.21 -8.01
N SER A 288 -13.19 16.92 -9.07
CA SER A 288 -13.30 18.38 -9.12
C SER A 288 -14.75 18.86 -8.99
N GLN A 289 -15.71 18.14 -9.58
CA GLN A 289 -17.14 18.45 -9.43
C GLN A 289 -17.62 18.28 -7.98
N LEU A 290 -17.28 17.16 -7.35
CA LEU A 290 -17.67 16.91 -5.95
C LEU A 290 -17.01 17.89 -4.97
N LEU A 291 -15.73 18.19 -5.17
CA LEU A 291 -14.98 19.08 -4.29
C LEU A 291 -15.31 20.56 -4.50
N ALA A 292 -15.85 20.95 -5.66
CA ALA A 292 -16.38 22.30 -5.86
C ALA A 292 -17.71 22.55 -5.13
N GLN A 293 -18.40 21.49 -4.72
CA GLN A 293 -19.69 21.55 -4.02
C GLN A 293 -19.56 21.39 -2.49
N ALA A 294 -18.37 21.06 -2.00
CA ALA A 294 -18.07 20.75 -0.60
C ALA A 294 -17.44 21.94 0.14
#